data_AF-A0AAU1T1Z4-F1
#
_entry.id   AF-A0AAU1T1Z4-F1
#
_cell.length_a   1.000
_cell.length_b   1.000
_cell.length_c   1.000
_cell.angle_alpha   90.00
_cell.angle_beta   90.00
_cell.angle_gamma   90.00
#
_symmetry.space_group_name_H-M   'P 1'
#
loop_
_entity.id
_entity.type
_entity.pdbx_description
1 polymer ?
#
loop_
_entity_poly.entity_id
_entity_poly.type
_entity_poly.pdbx_seq_one_letter_code
_entity_poly.pdbx_strand_id
1 'polypeptide(L)'
;MKNVARHDVSEPRIEQALQNIWRRARGRWHTMQYDCYSDEELQQMRDELLDHIAARTVAEPEPGTAPSHIILRTAAECALGLLSLGCYPNGDQEISFTLIDEKLSSEDTDFEAVVEQAATARTWLDAFALSVISGMIWEQHLVIGLLLRGDYAPDIRNGVPHSKQESKSDPGELAEMDALCGYLTQAEGHLPRHWPSVTLRKPNAGVRADAQRQLDTLDALTPDQRLLHVLLEDDQLAFEQALAHRLVQHRESAPCDAAPRSLLPHKTIALAALAVQAHGWDLRVQSAYLPQAMLSAPESAPSAID
;
A
#
# COMPACT_ATOMS: atom_id res chain seq x y z
N MET A 1 22.10 -7.42 16.11
CA MET A 1 21.76 -6.53 14.98
C MET A 1 21.95 -7.34 13.70
N LYS A 2 20.90 -7.53 12.90
CA LYS A 2 20.99 -8.27 11.63
C LYS A 2 20.93 -7.26 10.48
N ASN A 3 22.00 -7.16 9.70
CA ASN A 3 22.06 -6.29 8.53
C ASN A 3 21.79 -7.12 7.26
N VAL A 4 20.79 -6.75 6.47
CA VAL A 4 20.46 -7.40 5.19
C VAL A 4 20.70 -6.44 4.04
N ALA A 5 21.66 -6.77 3.18
CA ALA A 5 21.96 -5.99 1.98
C ALA A 5 20.84 -6.07 0.93
N ARG A 6 20.69 -5.01 0.13
CA ARG A 6 19.78 -4.98 -1.03
C ARG A 6 20.41 -5.58 -2.28
N HIS A 7 19.58 -5.89 -3.28
CA HIS A 7 20.06 -6.19 -4.63
C HIS A 7 20.43 -4.90 -5.37
N ASP A 8 21.18 -5.05 -6.45
CA ASP A 8 21.57 -3.94 -7.30
C ASP A 8 20.54 -3.73 -8.42
N VAL A 9 20.33 -2.46 -8.76
CA VAL A 9 19.58 -2.02 -9.94
C VAL A 9 20.56 -1.25 -10.82
N SER A 10 20.47 -1.43 -12.14
CA SER A 10 21.42 -0.81 -13.06
C SER A 10 21.37 0.71 -12.97
N GLU A 11 22.55 1.35 -13.06
CA GLU A 11 22.69 2.81 -13.01
C GLU A 11 21.79 3.53 -14.05
N PRO A 12 21.66 3.07 -15.31
CA PRO A 12 20.74 3.70 -16.27
C PRO A 12 19.27 3.67 -15.83
N ARG A 13 18.81 2.61 -15.15
CA ARG A 13 17.44 2.51 -14.62
C ARG A 13 17.22 3.50 -13.47
N ILE A 14 18.22 3.66 -12.60
CA ILE A 14 18.19 4.63 -11.49
C ILE A 14 18.15 6.06 -12.03
N GLU A 15 19.01 6.40 -12.98
CA GLU A 15 19.03 7.72 -13.62
C GLU A 15 17.71 8.04 -14.31
N GLN A 16 17.17 7.09 -15.08
CA GLN A 16 15.87 7.25 -15.75
C GLN A 16 14.74 7.51 -14.75
N ALA A 17 14.71 6.77 -13.63
CA ALA A 17 13.67 6.94 -12.62
C ALA A 17 13.74 8.30 -11.90
N LEU A 18 14.95 8.86 -11.73
CA LEU A 18 15.13 10.18 -11.11
C LEU A 18 14.68 11.33 -12.01
N GLN A 19 14.65 11.15 -13.33
CA GLN A 19 14.34 12.21 -14.27
C GLN A 19 12.87 12.63 -14.26
N ASN A 20 12.65 13.95 -14.15
CA ASN A 20 11.43 14.67 -14.53
C ASN A 20 10.12 14.05 -14.00
N ILE A 21 10.11 13.48 -12.79
CA ILE A 21 8.94 12.75 -12.26
C ILE A 21 7.67 13.60 -12.25
N TRP A 22 7.78 14.89 -11.92
CA TRP A 22 6.65 15.83 -11.95
C TRP A 22 6.05 15.93 -13.36
N ARG A 23 6.88 16.07 -14.39
CA ARG A 23 6.43 16.18 -15.79
C ARG A 23 5.79 14.89 -16.28
N ARG A 24 6.33 13.73 -15.88
CA ARG A 24 5.75 12.42 -16.23
C ARG A 24 4.39 12.23 -15.58
N ALA A 25 4.27 12.49 -14.28
CA ALA A 25 2.99 12.47 -13.57
C ALA A 25 1.98 13.45 -14.19
N ARG A 26 2.39 14.69 -14.49
CA ARG A 26 1.53 15.68 -15.14
C ARG A 26 1.07 15.25 -16.53
N GLY A 27 1.95 14.62 -17.31
CA GLY A 27 1.65 14.08 -18.63
C GLY A 27 0.57 12.98 -18.56
N ARG A 28 0.72 12.02 -17.67
CA ARG A 28 -0.28 10.94 -17.48
C ARG A 28 -1.62 11.48 -17.00
N TRP A 29 -1.61 12.39 -16.03
CA TRP A 29 -2.84 13.06 -15.60
C TRP A 29 -3.52 13.79 -16.76
N HIS A 30 -2.76 14.53 -17.58
CA HIS A 30 -3.31 15.22 -18.75
C HIS A 30 -3.97 14.23 -19.73
N THR A 31 -3.32 13.10 -20.01
CA THR A 31 -3.90 12.05 -20.87
C THR A 31 -5.18 11.49 -20.28
N MET A 32 -5.21 11.18 -18.98
CA MET A 32 -6.42 10.67 -18.33
C MET A 32 -7.56 11.71 -18.29
N GLN A 33 -7.24 12.99 -18.10
CA GLN A 33 -8.22 14.07 -17.98
C GLN A 33 -8.80 14.52 -19.33
N TYR A 34 -7.97 14.62 -20.37
CA TYR A 34 -8.36 15.28 -21.63
C TYR A 34 -8.40 14.36 -22.85
N ASP A 35 -7.66 13.24 -22.84
CA ASP A 35 -7.61 12.32 -23.97
C ASP A 35 -8.50 11.10 -23.70
N CYS A 36 -8.04 10.19 -22.84
CA CYS A 36 -8.82 9.06 -22.35
C CYS A 36 -8.25 8.53 -21.04
N TYR A 37 -9.13 8.32 -20.06
CA TYR A 37 -8.78 7.54 -18.88
C TYR A 37 -8.55 6.07 -19.24
N SER A 38 -7.54 5.45 -18.60
CA SER A 38 -7.39 4.00 -18.52
C SER A 38 -6.78 3.60 -17.18
N ASP A 39 -7.10 2.40 -16.69
CA ASP A 39 -6.53 1.86 -15.45
C ASP A 39 -5.00 1.68 -15.59
N GLU A 40 -4.54 1.40 -16.81
CA GLU A 40 -3.12 1.27 -17.13
C GLU A 40 -2.35 2.59 -16.91
N GLU A 41 -2.89 3.74 -17.33
CA GLU A 41 -2.22 5.03 -17.12
C GLU A 41 -2.09 5.39 -15.65
N LEU A 42 -3.13 5.14 -14.85
CA LEU A 42 -3.10 5.34 -13.41
C LEU A 42 -2.11 4.40 -12.72
N GLN A 43 -2.07 3.13 -13.15
CA GLN A 43 -1.11 2.14 -12.65
C GLN A 43 0.33 2.51 -13.02
N GLN A 44 0.58 2.93 -14.26
CA GLN A 44 1.91 3.33 -14.70
C GLN A 44 2.38 4.58 -13.95
N MET A 45 1.50 5.56 -13.69
CA MET A 45 1.83 6.71 -12.83
C MET A 45 2.30 6.25 -11.45
N ARG A 46 1.53 5.37 -10.78
CA ARG A 46 1.91 4.79 -9.49
C ARG A 46 3.28 4.13 -9.54
N ASP A 47 3.50 3.26 -10.52
CA ASP A 47 4.73 2.47 -10.65
C ASP A 47 5.95 3.39 -10.92
N GLU A 48 5.79 4.44 -11.71
CA GLU A 48 6.83 5.44 -11.97
C GLU A 48 7.19 6.28 -10.73
N LEU A 49 6.20 6.62 -9.90
CA LEU A 49 6.40 7.29 -8.63
C LEU A 49 7.17 6.40 -7.66
N LEU A 50 6.83 5.10 -7.60
CA LEU A 50 7.56 4.12 -6.78
C LEU A 50 8.99 3.89 -7.29
N ASP A 51 9.19 3.83 -8.61
CA ASP A 51 10.53 3.74 -9.20
C ASP A 51 11.38 4.96 -8.79
N HIS A 52 10.79 6.17 -8.82
CA HIS A 52 11.47 7.39 -8.42
C HIS A 52 11.85 7.41 -6.93
N ILE A 53 10.93 7.04 -6.03
CA ILE A 53 11.19 6.99 -4.58
C ILE A 53 12.29 5.96 -4.29
N ALA A 54 12.23 4.81 -4.95
CA ALA A 54 13.23 3.76 -4.80
C ALA A 54 14.62 4.22 -5.26
N ALA A 55 14.69 4.89 -6.41
CA ALA A 55 15.93 5.46 -6.92
C ALA A 55 16.56 6.49 -5.96
N ARG A 56 15.74 7.29 -5.26
CA ARG A 56 16.20 8.23 -4.23
C ARG A 56 16.81 7.58 -2.99
N THR A 57 16.58 6.28 -2.77
CA THR A 57 17.27 5.53 -1.70
C THR A 57 18.70 5.13 -2.11
N VAL A 58 19.08 5.36 -3.37
CA VAL A 58 20.38 4.99 -3.95
C VAL A 58 21.20 6.22 -4.30
N ALA A 59 20.56 7.22 -4.90
CA ALA A 59 21.22 8.41 -5.42
C ALA A 59 20.39 9.68 -5.12
N GLU A 60 21.08 10.82 -5.04
CA GLU A 60 20.43 12.11 -4.82
C GLU A 60 19.62 12.54 -6.05
N PRO A 61 18.38 13.02 -5.87
CA PRO A 61 17.58 13.55 -6.98
C PRO A 61 18.08 14.91 -7.47
N GLU A 62 17.55 15.38 -8.59
CA GLU A 62 17.83 16.72 -9.11
C GLU A 62 17.39 17.82 -8.11
N PRO A 63 18.15 18.93 -8.00
CA PRO A 63 17.76 20.06 -7.16
C PRO A 63 16.35 20.57 -7.50
N GLY A 64 15.53 20.82 -6.47
CA GLY A 64 14.15 21.29 -6.65
C GLY A 64 13.11 20.18 -6.86
N THR A 65 13.52 18.91 -6.87
CA THR A 65 12.58 17.77 -6.86
C THR A 65 11.72 17.78 -5.59
N ALA A 66 10.43 17.49 -5.74
CA ALA A 66 9.48 17.44 -4.62
C ALA A 66 9.97 16.49 -3.50
N PRO A 67 9.59 16.72 -2.23
CA PRO A 67 9.95 15.82 -1.13
C PRO A 67 9.43 14.39 -1.34
N SER A 68 10.18 13.37 -0.89
CA SER A 68 9.81 11.95 -1.09
C SER A 68 8.44 11.59 -0.54
N HIS A 69 8.02 12.23 0.56
CA HIS A 69 6.72 11.98 1.17
C HIS A 69 5.55 12.42 0.27
N ILE A 70 5.70 13.50 -0.50
CA ILE A 70 4.67 13.96 -1.46
C ILE A 70 4.56 12.98 -2.63
N ILE A 71 5.69 12.49 -3.14
CA ILE A 71 5.73 11.51 -4.23
C ILE A 71 5.13 10.18 -3.77
N LEU A 72 5.48 9.73 -2.57
CA LEU A 72 4.94 8.50 -1.98
C LEU A 72 3.45 8.60 -1.69
N ARG A 73 2.99 9.75 -1.18
CA ARG A 73 1.56 10.04 -1.03
C ARG A 73 0.85 9.93 -2.37
N THR A 74 1.37 10.55 -3.42
CA THR A 74 0.75 10.48 -4.76
C THR A 74 0.68 9.04 -5.28
N ALA A 75 1.69 8.21 -5.03
CA ALA A 75 1.62 6.78 -5.37
C ALA A 75 0.52 6.05 -4.58
N ALA A 76 0.33 6.39 -3.30
CA ALA A 76 -0.77 5.86 -2.48
C ALA A 76 -2.14 6.34 -2.97
N GLU A 77 -2.26 7.60 -3.41
CA GLU A 77 -3.47 8.14 -4.02
C GLU A 77 -3.83 7.41 -5.32
N CYS A 78 -2.85 7.11 -6.18
CA CYS A 78 -3.09 6.28 -7.38
C CYS A 78 -3.59 4.87 -7.01
N ALA A 79 -3.01 4.24 -6.00
CA ALA A 79 -3.42 2.89 -5.58
C ALA A 79 -4.81 2.87 -4.96
N LEU A 80 -5.14 3.89 -4.16
CA LEU A 80 -6.48 4.06 -3.60
C LEU A 80 -7.49 4.41 -4.70
N GLY A 81 -7.11 5.21 -5.69
CA GLY A 81 -7.93 5.52 -6.86
C GLY A 81 -8.28 4.28 -7.66
N LEU A 82 -7.30 3.42 -7.98
CA LEU A 82 -7.54 2.12 -8.63
C LEU A 82 -8.49 1.22 -7.82
N LEU A 83 -8.32 1.18 -6.49
CA LEU A 83 -9.22 0.43 -5.61
C LEU A 83 -10.65 1.01 -5.63
N SER A 84 -10.78 2.34 -5.50
CA SER A 84 -12.06 3.04 -5.44
C SER A 84 -12.83 2.88 -6.75
N LEU A 85 -12.18 3.14 -7.88
CA LEU A 85 -12.76 2.99 -9.21
C LEU A 85 -13.13 1.54 -9.51
N GLY A 86 -12.29 0.58 -9.13
CA GLY A 86 -12.56 -0.83 -9.34
C GLY A 86 -13.74 -1.37 -8.51
N CYS A 87 -14.03 -0.77 -7.34
CA CYS A 87 -15.18 -1.12 -6.52
C CYS A 87 -16.45 -0.34 -6.90
N TYR A 88 -16.32 0.98 -7.10
CA TYR A 88 -17.44 1.92 -7.21
C TYR A 88 -17.27 2.85 -8.43
N PRO A 89 -17.18 2.33 -9.66
CA PRO A 89 -16.92 3.16 -10.83
C PRO A 89 -18.04 4.17 -11.11
N ASN A 90 -19.24 3.97 -10.57
CA ASN A 90 -20.38 4.90 -10.64
C ASN A 90 -20.57 5.75 -9.38
N GLY A 91 -19.61 5.73 -8.46
CA GLY A 91 -19.62 6.54 -7.24
C GLY A 91 -19.26 8.00 -7.51
N ASP A 92 -19.33 8.82 -6.45
CA ASP A 92 -18.80 10.18 -6.45
C ASP A 92 -17.28 10.11 -6.26
N GLN A 93 -16.56 10.06 -7.38
CA GLN A 93 -15.13 9.77 -7.41
C GLN A 93 -14.33 11.06 -7.44
N GLU A 94 -13.32 11.11 -6.57
CA GLU A 94 -12.28 12.13 -6.59
C GLU A 94 -10.93 11.48 -6.28
N ILE A 95 -10.02 11.49 -7.26
CA ILE A 95 -8.66 10.98 -7.12
C ILE A 95 -7.72 12.18 -7.15
N SER A 96 -7.14 12.50 -6.01
CA SER A 96 -6.15 13.58 -5.90
C SER A 96 -4.75 13.12 -6.34
N PHE A 97 -3.96 14.04 -6.86
CA PHE A 97 -2.56 13.84 -7.22
C PHE A 97 -1.71 14.94 -6.59
N THR A 98 -1.36 14.78 -5.31
CA THR A 98 -0.74 15.84 -4.50
C THR A 98 0.56 16.37 -5.12
N LEU A 99 1.36 15.53 -5.78
CA LEU A 99 2.60 15.96 -6.44
C LEU A 99 2.39 17.05 -7.51
N ILE A 100 1.27 16.99 -8.23
CA ILE A 100 1.00 17.87 -9.38
C ILE A 100 -0.13 18.86 -9.12
N ASP A 101 -0.71 18.84 -7.92
CA ASP A 101 -1.84 19.67 -7.48
C ASP A 101 -3.04 19.59 -8.43
N GLU A 102 -3.42 18.35 -8.77
CA GLU A 102 -4.56 18.08 -9.66
C GLU A 102 -5.43 16.95 -9.11
N LYS A 103 -6.59 16.77 -9.74
CA LYS A 103 -7.50 15.66 -9.46
C LYS A 103 -8.10 15.08 -10.74
N LEU A 104 -8.58 13.84 -10.66
CA LEU A 104 -9.55 13.28 -11.58
C LEU A 104 -10.88 13.16 -10.83
N SER A 105 -12.00 13.49 -11.47
CA SER A 105 -13.31 13.47 -10.82
C SER A 105 -14.42 12.92 -11.72
N SER A 106 -15.44 12.31 -11.11
CA SER A 106 -16.67 11.90 -11.79
C SER A 106 -17.49 13.07 -12.36
N GLU A 107 -17.19 14.32 -11.97
CA GLU A 107 -17.76 15.51 -12.62
C GLU A 107 -17.27 15.68 -14.07
N ASP A 108 -16.03 15.25 -14.35
CA ASP A 108 -15.38 15.40 -15.66
C ASP A 108 -15.37 14.10 -16.47
N THR A 109 -15.37 12.94 -15.80
CA THR A 109 -15.22 11.62 -16.42
C THR A 109 -16.29 10.64 -15.94
N ASP A 110 -17.02 10.03 -16.89
CA ASP A 110 -17.91 8.91 -16.58
C ASP A 110 -17.10 7.62 -16.38
N PHE A 111 -16.62 7.40 -15.16
CA PHE A 111 -15.81 6.24 -14.80
C PHE A 111 -16.53 4.90 -15.00
N GLU A 112 -17.87 4.86 -14.89
CA GLU A 112 -18.65 3.63 -15.14
C GLU A 112 -18.51 3.16 -16.60
N ALA A 113 -18.25 4.08 -17.53
CA ALA A 113 -18.05 3.78 -18.94
C ALA A 113 -16.60 3.43 -19.31
N VAL A 114 -15.61 3.85 -18.53
CA VAL A 114 -14.18 3.75 -18.90
C VAL A 114 -13.33 2.84 -18.02
N VAL A 115 -13.79 2.49 -16.81
CA VAL A 115 -13.06 1.57 -15.92
C VAL A 115 -12.99 0.17 -16.54
N GLU A 116 -11.78 -0.37 -16.63
CA GLU A 116 -11.48 -1.59 -17.38
C GLU A 116 -11.43 -2.81 -16.45
N GLN A 117 -11.07 -2.60 -15.18
CA GLN A 117 -10.82 -3.66 -14.21
C GLN A 117 -11.64 -3.49 -12.93
N ALA A 118 -12.20 -4.59 -12.45
CA ALA A 118 -12.76 -4.67 -11.11
C ALA A 118 -11.65 -4.71 -10.05
N ALA A 119 -11.93 -4.14 -8.88
CA ALA A 119 -11.05 -4.26 -7.73
C ALA A 119 -10.99 -5.72 -7.24
N THR A 120 -9.81 -6.12 -6.78
CA THR A 120 -9.51 -7.45 -6.22
C THR A 120 -8.85 -7.32 -4.87
N ALA A 121 -8.72 -8.42 -4.14
CA ALA A 121 -7.95 -8.47 -2.89
C ALA A 121 -6.52 -7.96 -3.09
N ARG A 122 -5.86 -8.26 -4.23
CA ARG A 122 -4.56 -7.67 -4.58
C ARG A 122 -4.58 -6.15 -4.61
N THR A 123 -5.59 -5.56 -5.23
CA THR A 123 -5.75 -4.09 -5.34
C THR A 123 -5.91 -3.48 -3.96
N TRP A 124 -6.69 -4.12 -3.09
CA TRP A 124 -6.83 -3.74 -1.69
C TRP A 124 -5.51 -3.82 -0.93
N LEU A 125 -4.76 -4.92 -1.08
CA LEU A 125 -3.47 -5.13 -0.40
C LEU A 125 -2.44 -4.07 -0.80
N ASP A 126 -2.40 -3.69 -2.08
CA ASP A 126 -1.50 -2.63 -2.56
C ASP A 126 -1.92 -1.26 -2.01
N ALA A 127 -3.23 -0.93 -2.03
CA ALA A 127 -3.74 0.32 -1.47
C ALA A 127 -3.51 0.41 0.05
N PHE A 128 -3.74 -0.68 0.79
CA PHE A 128 -3.45 -0.77 2.22
C PHE A 128 -1.97 -0.54 2.48
N ALA A 129 -1.09 -1.28 1.82
CA ALA A 129 0.35 -1.19 2.04
C ALA A 129 0.87 0.23 1.74
N LEU A 130 0.46 0.82 0.61
CA LEU A 130 0.87 2.17 0.24
C LEU A 130 0.28 3.25 1.17
N SER A 131 -0.96 3.07 1.65
CA SER A 131 -1.56 3.98 2.64
C SER A 131 -0.85 3.93 3.99
N VAL A 132 -0.36 2.75 4.42
CA VAL A 132 0.43 2.60 5.65
C VAL A 132 1.78 3.27 5.50
N ILE A 133 2.55 2.95 4.46
CA ILE A 133 3.94 3.45 4.33
C ILE A 133 4.04 4.92 3.94
N SER A 134 3.00 5.47 3.30
CA SER A 134 2.89 6.91 3.03
C SER A 134 2.42 7.72 4.24
N GLY A 135 1.86 7.06 5.25
CA GLY A 135 1.21 7.70 6.39
C GLY A 135 -0.22 8.18 6.11
N MET A 136 -0.71 8.06 4.88
CA MET A 136 -2.05 8.52 4.46
C MET A 136 -3.16 7.87 5.29
N ILE A 137 -2.95 6.63 5.77
CA ILE A 137 -3.90 5.92 6.63
C ILE A 137 -4.20 6.64 7.97
N TRP A 138 -3.33 7.54 8.41
CA TRP A 138 -3.50 8.32 9.64
C TRP A 138 -4.27 9.62 9.45
N GLU A 139 -4.61 9.98 8.21
CA GLU A 139 -5.34 11.21 7.90
C GLU A 139 -6.84 11.03 8.15
N GLN A 140 -7.27 11.47 9.33
CA GLN A 140 -8.64 11.26 9.83
C GLN A 140 -9.73 11.75 8.86
N HIS A 141 -9.47 12.83 8.11
CA HIS A 141 -10.44 13.40 7.17
C HIS A 141 -10.66 12.52 5.93
N LEU A 142 -9.69 11.67 5.57
CA LEU A 142 -9.79 10.75 4.43
C LEU A 142 -10.45 9.42 4.78
N VAL A 143 -10.60 9.11 6.08
CA VAL A 143 -11.25 7.89 6.61
C VAL A 143 -10.80 6.57 5.97
N ILE A 144 -9.58 6.51 5.46
CA ILE A 144 -9.08 5.39 4.64
C ILE A 144 -9.21 4.05 5.35
N GLY A 145 -8.84 3.96 6.62
CA GLY A 145 -8.94 2.70 7.36
C GLY A 145 -10.39 2.22 7.55
N LEU A 146 -11.36 3.14 7.64
CA LEU A 146 -12.78 2.79 7.68
C LEU A 146 -13.26 2.29 6.33
N LEU A 147 -12.90 2.97 5.23
CA LEU A 147 -13.29 2.56 3.88
C LEU A 147 -12.67 1.19 3.52
N LEU A 148 -11.39 0.99 3.80
CA LEU A 148 -10.70 -0.28 3.58
C LEU A 148 -11.39 -1.44 4.31
N ARG A 149 -11.77 -1.25 5.58
CA ARG A 149 -12.38 -2.30 6.41
C ARG A 149 -13.88 -2.48 6.16
N GLY A 150 -14.62 -1.38 6.04
CA GLY A 150 -16.08 -1.34 6.08
C GLY A 150 -16.74 -1.43 4.72
N ASP A 151 -16.08 -0.93 3.69
CA ASP A 151 -16.67 -0.78 2.36
C ASP A 151 -15.93 -1.68 1.37
N TYR A 152 -14.64 -1.43 1.13
CA TYR A 152 -13.88 -2.12 0.08
C TYR A 152 -13.70 -3.63 0.33
N ALA A 153 -13.29 -4.04 1.52
CA ALA A 153 -13.04 -5.47 1.79
C ALA A 153 -14.33 -6.33 1.74
N PRO A 154 -15.48 -5.92 2.32
CA PRO A 154 -16.74 -6.62 2.13
C PRO A 154 -17.19 -6.69 0.68
N ASP A 155 -17.06 -5.60 -0.08
CA ASP A 155 -17.51 -5.57 -1.47
C ASP A 155 -16.64 -6.44 -2.38
N ILE A 156 -15.32 -6.47 -2.17
CA ILE A 156 -14.43 -7.41 -2.86
C ILE A 156 -14.85 -8.86 -2.59
N ARG A 157 -15.21 -9.21 -1.35
CA ARG A 157 -15.72 -10.56 -1.01
C ARG A 157 -17.04 -10.88 -1.70
N ASN A 158 -17.87 -9.87 -1.91
CA ASN A 158 -19.17 -10.00 -2.57
C ASN A 158 -19.09 -9.87 -4.10
N GLY A 159 -17.88 -9.81 -4.67
CA GLY A 159 -17.67 -9.73 -6.11
C GLY A 159 -17.90 -8.34 -6.70
N VAL A 160 -17.62 -7.29 -5.93
CA VAL A 160 -17.73 -5.86 -6.28
C VAL A 160 -19.09 -5.49 -6.89
N PRO A 161 -20.18 -5.51 -6.11
CA PRO A 161 -21.56 -5.44 -6.62
C PRO A 161 -21.89 -4.17 -7.42
N HIS A 162 -21.07 -3.13 -7.32
CA HIS A 162 -21.25 -1.85 -8.01
C HIS A 162 -20.42 -1.73 -9.30
N SER A 163 -19.55 -2.71 -9.61
CA SER A 163 -18.80 -2.75 -10.86
C SER A 163 -19.46 -3.67 -11.88
N LYS A 164 -19.37 -3.31 -13.16
CA LYS A 164 -19.76 -4.18 -14.28
C LYS A 164 -18.71 -5.24 -14.59
N GLN A 165 -17.49 -5.07 -14.08
CA GLN A 165 -16.38 -5.97 -14.34
C GLN A 165 -16.38 -7.14 -13.35
N GLU A 166 -15.87 -8.29 -13.78
CA GLU A 166 -15.79 -9.48 -12.94
C GLU A 166 -14.58 -9.40 -11.99
N SER A 167 -14.80 -9.38 -10.67
CA SER A 167 -13.72 -9.50 -9.69
C SER A 167 -13.37 -10.96 -9.41
N LYS A 168 -12.10 -11.30 -9.60
CA LYS A 168 -11.53 -12.60 -9.21
C LYS A 168 -10.34 -12.38 -8.31
N SER A 169 -10.50 -12.72 -7.04
CA SER A 169 -9.43 -12.65 -6.06
C SER A 169 -8.85 -14.04 -5.79
N ASP A 170 -7.53 -14.13 -5.65
CA ASP A 170 -6.88 -15.35 -5.18
C ASP A 170 -7.30 -15.64 -3.72
N PRO A 171 -7.61 -16.89 -3.34
CA PRO A 171 -7.99 -17.23 -1.97
C PRO A 171 -6.95 -16.84 -0.91
N GLY A 172 -5.65 -16.90 -1.24
CA GLY A 172 -4.59 -16.49 -0.35
C GLY A 172 -4.56 -14.97 -0.14
N GLU A 173 -4.80 -14.20 -1.20
CA GLU A 173 -4.92 -12.74 -1.10
C GLU A 173 -6.14 -12.30 -0.30
N LEU A 174 -7.26 -13.03 -0.42
CA LEU A 174 -8.45 -12.81 0.42
C LEU A 174 -8.12 -13.06 1.90
N ALA A 175 -7.46 -14.18 2.22
CA ALA A 175 -7.04 -14.49 3.58
C ALA A 175 -6.05 -13.44 4.14
N GLU A 176 -5.13 -12.94 3.31
CA GLU A 176 -4.21 -11.86 3.67
C GLU A 176 -4.96 -10.54 3.95
N MET A 177 -5.88 -10.15 3.06
CA MET A 177 -6.74 -8.97 3.22
C MET A 177 -7.55 -9.05 4.52
N ASP A 178 -8.12 -10.22 4.82
CA ASP A 178 -8.92 -10.45 6.02
C ASP A 178 -8.12 -10.33 7.31
N ALA A 179 -6.92 -10.92 7.32
CA ALA A 179 -5.97 -10.79 8.42
C ALA A 179 -5.59 -9.32 8.65
N LEU A 180 -5.31 -8.57 7.58
CA LEU A 180 -4.94 -7.15 7.66
C LEU A 180 -6.12 -6.25 8.04
N CYS A 181 -7.35 -6.59 7.68
CA CYS A 181 -8.56 -5.92 8.19
C CYS A 181 -8.62 -5.95 9.73
N GLY A 182 -8.07 -6.99 10.37
CA GLY A 182 -7.93 -7.08 11.81
C GLY A 182 -7.16 -5.91 12.45
N TYR A 183 -6.21 -5.32 11.71
CA TYR A 183 -5.38 -4.20 12.16
C TYR A 183 -6.07 -2.84 12.01
N LEU A 184 -7.15 -2.76 11.22
CA LEU A 184 -7.93 -1.54 11.05
C LEU A 184 -8.96 -1.42 12.19
N THR A 185 -9.05 -0.25 12.83
CA THR A 185 -10.04 -0.02 13.88
C THR A 185 -11.45 0.01 13.29
N GLN A 186 -12.38 -0.69 13.94
CA GLN A 186 -13.78 -0.69 13.55
C GLN A 186 -14.47 0.54 14.12
N ALA A 187 -15.31 1.22 13.33
CA ALA A 187 -16.18 2.26 13.86
C ALA A 187 -17.26 1.65 14.78
N GLU A 188 -17.60 2.36 15.86
CA GLU A 188 -18.70 1.98 16.76
C GLU A 188 -20.08 2.25 16.14
N GLY A 189 -20.12 3.03 15.07
CA GLY A 189 -21.32 3.42 14.34
C GLY A 189 -21.01 4.21 13.08
N HIS A 190 -22.04 4.49 12.29
CA HIS A 190 -21.92 5.11 10.95
C HIS A 190 -21.71 6.64 10.98
N LEU A 191 -21.89 7.29 12.13
CA LEU A 191 -21.78 8.75 12.23
C LEU A 191 -20.35 9.17 12.60
N PRO A 192 -19.87 10.35 12.15
CA PRO A 192 -18.50 10.81 12.40
C PRO A 192 -18.07 10.80 13.86
N ARG A 193 -18.99 11.06 14.80
CA ARG A 193 -18.71 11.00 16.25
C ARG A 193 -18.37 9.60 16.79
N HIS A 194 -18.66 8.56 16.01
CA HIS A 194 -18.39 7.15 16.33
C HIS A 194 -17.21 6.59 15.55
N TRP A 195 -16.55 7.43 14.76
CA TRP A 195 -15.33 7.04 14.05
C TRP A 195 -14.15 6.98 15.03
N PRO A 196 -13.25 6.02 14.85
CA PRO A 196 -12.16 5.80 15.78
C PRO A 196 -11.16 6.96 15.71
N SER A 197 -10.61 7.33 16.87
CA SER A 197 -9.51 8.29 16.95
C SER A 197 -8.20 7.69 16.43
N VAL A 198 -8.02 6.37 16.54
CA VAL A 198 -6.84 5.61 16.13
C VAL A 198 -7.18 4.68 14.97
N THR A 199 -6.52 4.83 13.82
CA THR A 199 -6.81 4.01 12.62
C THR A 199 -6.21 2.60 12.70
N LEU A 200 -4.95 2.48 13.12
CA LEU A 200 -4.24 1.19 13.21
C LEU A 200 -4.16 0.73 14.66
N ARG A 201 -4.51 -0.54 14.90
CA ARG A 201 -4.44 -1.17 16.21
C ARG A 201 -3.94 -2.61 16.10
N LYS A 202 -3.35 -3.11 17.18
CA LYS A 202 -3.06 -4.54 17.28
C LYS A 202 -4.35 -5.34 17.46
N PRO A 203 -4.62 -6.36 16.62
CA PRO A 203 -5.76 -7.24 16.82
C PRO A 203 -5.61 -8.05 18.13
N ASN A 204 -6.73 -8.35 18.78
CA ASN A 204 -6.71 -9.20 19.96
C ASN A 204 -6.27 -10.63 19.61
N ALA A 205 -5.88 -11.42 20.62
CA ALA A 205 -5.34 -12.77 20.41
C ALA A 205 -6.32 -13.71 19.67
N GLY A 206 -7.64 -13.57 19.88
CA GLY A 206 -8.64 -14.37 19.18
C GLY A 206 -8.68 -14.05 17.68
N VAL A 207 -8.75 -12.76 17.33
CA VAL A 207 -8.73 -12.31 15.93
C VAL A 207 -7.42 -12.74 15.24
N ARG A 208 -6.29 -12.66 15.93
CA ARG A 208 -5.00 -13.14 15.39
C ARG A 208 -5.01 -14.65 15.14
N ALA A 209 -5.48 -15.44 16.11
CA ALA A 209 -5.56 -16.89 15.97
C ALA A 209 -6.53 -17.32 14.85
N ASP A 210 -7.62 -16.59 14.64
CA ASP A 210 -8.56 -16.84 13.55
C ASP A 210 -7.91 -16.56 12.19
N ALA A 211 -7.19 -15.45 12.06
CA ALA A 211 -6.45 -15.10 10.86
C ALA A 211 -5.34 -16.12 10.53
N GLN A 212 -4.60 -16.60 11.54
CA GLN A 212 -3.61 -17.67 11.34
C GLN A 212 -4.27 -18.94 10.82
N ARG A 213 -5.37 -19.37 11.46
CA ARG A 213 -6.11 -20.55 11.00
C ARG A 213 -6.60 -20.42 9.57
N GLN A 214 -6.98 -19.23 9.12
CA GLN A 214 -7.34 -18.99 7.71
C GLN A 214 -6.13 -19.14 6.78
N LEU A 215 -4.98 -18.56 7.13
CA LEU A 215 -3.75 -18.73 6.36
C LEU A 215 -3.31 -20.20 6.32
N ASP A 216 -3.47 -20.95 7.41
CA ASP A 216 -3.14 -22.38 7.49
C ASP A 216 -4.00 -23.27 6.59
N THR A 217 -5.15 -22.78 6.09
CA THR A 217 -5.94 -23.52 5.10
C THR A 217 -5.35 -23.49 3.69
N LEU A 218 -4.38 -22.61 3.44
CA LEU A 218 -3.74 -22.45 2.14
C LEU A 218 -2.69 -23.54 1.93
N ASP A 219 -2.67 -24.15 0.74
CA ASP A 219 -1.68 -25.19 0.40
C ASP A 219 -0.24 -24.67 0.43
N ALA A 220 -0.03 -23.39 0.10
CA ALA A 220 1.26 -22.74 0.13
C ALA A 220 1.12 -21.24 0.41
N LEU A 221 1.83 -20.78 1.44
CA LEU A 221 1.95 -19.35 1.73
C LEU A 221 3.01 -18.69 0.86
N THR A 222 2.69 -17.52 0.30
CA THR A 222 3.68 -16.62 -0.29
C THR A 222 4.67 -16.13 0.78
N PRO A 223 5.84 -15.61 0.41
CA PRO A 223 6.82 -15.10 1.38
C PRO A 223 6.27 -14.01 2.31
N ASP A 224 5.42 -13.11 1.80
CA ASP A 224 4.81 -12.04 2.61
C ASP A 224 3.68 -12.58 3.50
N GLN A 225 2.89 -13.56 3.03
CA GLN A 225 1.90 -14.24 3.88
C GLN A 225 2.55 -15.02 5.03
N ARG A 226 3.72 -15.62 4.84
CA ARG A 226 4.49 -16.25 5.93
C ARG A 226 4.97 -15.20 6.94
N LEU A 227 5.42 -14.05 6.46
CA LEU A 227 5.82 -12.96 7.34
C LEU A 227 4.62 -12.43 8.16
N LEU A 228 3.46 -12.26 7.53
CA LEU A 228 2.21 -11.91 8.19
C LEU A 228 1.80 -12.98 9.21
N HIS A 229 1.89 -14.26 8.86
CA HIS A 229 1.60 -15.35 9.80
C HIS A 229 2.43 -15.23 11.09
N VAL A 230 3.74 -14.97 10.97
CA VAL A 230 4.62 -14.78 12.13
C VAL A 230 4.31 -13.48 12.88
N LEU A 231 3.94 -12.40 12.18
CA LEU A 231 3.48 -11.17 12.84
C LEU A 231 2.25 -11.44 13.72
N LEU A 232 1.32 -12.26 13.24
CA LEU A 232 0.13 -12.66 13.97
C LEU A 232 0.44 -13.55 15.19
N GLU A 233 1.62 -14.15 15.30
CA GLU A 233 2.06 -14.87 16.52
C GLU A 233 2.35 -13.89 17.67
N ASP A 234 2.63 -12.63 17.35
CA ASP A 234 2.97 -11.58 18.31
C ASP A 234 4.26 -11.88 19.10
N ASP A 235 5.23 -12.52 18.43
CA ASP A 235 6.59 -12.73 18.91
C ASP A 235 7.57 -11.87 18.08
N GLN A 236 8.12 -10.82 18.71
CA GLN A 236 9.06 -9.92 18.06
C GLN A 236 10.30 -10.64 17.55
N LEU A 237 10.86 -11.59 18.30
CA LEU A 237 12.09 -12.26 17.93
C LEU A 237 11.87 -13.18 16.71
N ALA A 238 10.75 -13.93 16.72
CA ALA A 238 10.37 -14.76 15.58
C ALA A 238 10.12 -13.89 14.34
N PHE A 239 9.42 -12.77 14.49
CA PHE A 239 9.17 -11.84 13.39
C PHE A 239 10.45 -11.24 12.82
N GLU A 240 11.40 -10.80 13.64
CA GLU A 240 12.69 -10.28 13.17
C GLU A 240 13.50 -11.34 12.39
N GLN A 241 13.40 -12.61 12.78
CA GLN A 241 14.02 -13.71 12.04
C GLN A 241 13.35 -13.92 10.69
N ALA A 242 12.02 -13.95 10.66
CA ALA A 242 11.22 -14.10 9.44
C ALA A 242 11.43 -12.91 8.48
N LEU A 243 11.47 -11.69 9.00
CA LEU A 243 11.71 -10.47 8.24
C LEU A 243 13.09 -10.50 7.58
N ALA A 244 14.14 -10.83 8.34
CA ALA A 244 15.49 -10.96 7.79
C ALA A 244 15.55 -12.04 6.68
N HIS A 245 14.89 -13.18 6.88
CA HIS A 245 14.80 -14.23 5.87
C HIS A 245 14.06 -13.76 4.62
N ARG A 246 12.91 -13.08 4.77
CA ARG A 246 12.12 -12.52 3.67
C ARG A 246 12.91 -11.52 2.83
N LEU A 247 13.70 -10.66 3.45
CA LEU A 247 14.54 -9.68 2.75
C LEU A 247 15.71 -10.34 2.00
N VAL A 248 16.31 -11.39 2.56
CA VAL A 248 17.32 -12.20 1.86
C VAL A 248 16.70 -12.90 0.64
N GLN A 249 15.55 -13.54 0.83
CA GLN A 249 14.81 -14.18 -0.25
C GLN A 249 14.42 -13.17 -1.35
N HIS A 250 13.99 -11.96 -0.95
CA HIS A 250 13.68 -10.87 -1.89
C HIS A 250 14.87 -10.54 -2.78
N ARG A 251 16.04 -10.32 -2.16
CA ARG A 251 17.30 -10.03 -2.86
C ARG A 251 17.67 -11.15 -3.83
N GLU A 252 17.57 -12.40 -3.41
CA GLU A 252 17.96 -13.56 -4.23
C GLU A 252 16.99 -13.84 -5.36
N SER A 253 15.73 -13.43 -5.23
CA SER A 253 14.71 -13.53 -6.29
C SER A 253 14.72 -12.38 -7.30
N ALA A 254 15.53 -11.33 -7.06
CA ALA A 254 15.54 -10.17 -7.92
C ALA A 254 16.08 -10.51 -9.33
N PRO A 255 15.38 -10.16 -10.41
CA PRO A 255 15.85 -10.41 -11.77
C PRO A 255 17.06 -9.51 -12.10
N CYS A 256 17.87 -9.92 -13.10
CA CYS A 256 19.05 -9.15 -13.51
C CYS A 256 18.74 -7.72 -13.99
N ASP A 257 17.53 -7.48 -14.50
CA ASP A 257 17.05 -6.17 -14.95
C ASP A 257 15.87 -5.71 -14.07
N ALA A 258 16.06 -5.77 -12.75
CA ALA A 258 15.05 -5.36 -11.78
C ALA A 258 14.69 -3.88 -11.96
N ALA A 259 13.38 -3.58 -11.97
CA ALA A 259 12.90 -2.20 -11.98
C ALA A 259 13.26 -1.51 -10.65
N PRO A 260 13.57 -0.21 -10.62
CA PRO A 260 13.95 0.50 -9.39
C PRO A 260 13.00 0.25 -8.21
N ARG A 261 11.69 0.20 -8.42
CA ARG A 261 10.69 -0.08 -7.36
C ARG A 261 10.88 -1.42 -6.64
N SER A 262 11.62 -2.39 -7.20
CA SER A 262 11.96 -3.62 -6.47
C SER A 262 12.83 -3.36 -5.24
N LEU A 263 13.51 -2.21 -5.15
CA LEU A 263 14.21 -1.77 -3.94
C LEU A 263 13.27 -1.31 -2.81
N LEU A 264 11.96 -1.23 -3.08
CA LEU A 264 10.92 -0.94 -2.10
C LEU A 264 9.87 -2.05 -2.10
N PRO A 265 10.11 -3.19 -1.41
CA PRO A 265 9.10 -4.23 -1.26
C PRO A 265 7.96 -3.74 -0.34
N HIS A 266 7.04 -2.93 -0.88
CA HIS A 266 6.06 -2.15 -0.12
C HIS A 266 5.19 -3.01 0.80
N LYS A 267 4.80 -4.22 0.39
CA LYS A 267 4.07 -5.17 1.25
C LYS A 267 4.90 -5.58 2.48
N THR A 268 6.16 -5.97 2.28
CA THR A 268 7.08 -6.30 3.36
C THR A 268 7.32 -5.09 4.27
N ILE A 269 7.48 -3.88 3.71
CA ILE A 269 7.64 -2.64 4.47
C ILE A 269 6.38 -2.36 5.30
N ALA A 270 5.19 -2.53 4.74
CA ALA A 270 3.93 -2.34 5.46
C ALA A 270 3.78 -3.31 6.64
N LEU A 271 4.18 -4.58 6.51
CA LEU A 271 4.19 -5.54 7.63
C LEU A 271 5.19 -5.13 8.73
N ALA A 272 6.37 -4.65 8.35
CA ALA A 272 7.32 -4.10 9.31
C ALA A 272 6.80 -2.80 9.97
N ALA A 273 6.08 -1.96 9.23
CA ALA A 273 5.42 -0.78 9.76
C ALA A 273 4.31 -1.15 10.75
N LEU A 274 3.52 -2.20 10.51
CA LEU A 274 2.53 -2.69 11.49
C LEU A 274 3.20 -3.21 12.77
N ALA A 275 4.33 -3.91 12.66
CA ALA A 275 5.10 -4.33 13.84
C ALA A 275 5.53 -3.13 14.71
N VAL A 276 5.94 -2.03 14.09
CA VAL A 276 6.31 -0.80 14.82
C VAL A 276 5.08 -0.04 15.33
N GLN A 277 4.12 0.25 14.45
CA GLN A 277 3.01 1.17 14.71
C GLN A 277 1.88 0.55 15.53
N ALA A 278 1.58 -0.72 15.32
CA ALA A 278 0.47 -1.40 16.00
C ALA A 278 0.95 -2.27 17.19
N HIS A 279 2.07 -2.99 17.03
CA HIS A 279 2.61 -3.82 18.11
C HIS A 279 3.58 -3.08 19.04
N GLY A 280 4.07 -1.89 18.66
CA GLY A 280 4.99 -1.10 19.46
C GLY A 280 6.40 -1.70 19.54
N TRP A 281 6.80 -2.52 18.57
CA TRP A 281 8.10 -3.18 18.59
C TRP A 281 9.23 -2.26 18.10
N ASP A 282 10.39 -2.40 18.75
CA ASP A 282 11.65 -1.79 18.32
C ASP A 282 12.47 -2.77 17.47
N LEU A 283 12.29 -2.73 16.15
CA LEU A 283 12.89 -3.69 15.22
C LEU A 283 14.41 -3.52 15.10
N ARG A 284 15.17 -4.59 15.35
CA ARG A 284 16.65 -4.63 15.31
C ARG A 284 17.22 -5.06 13.95
N VAL A 285 16.36 -5.30 12.97
CA VAL A 285 16.73 -5.62 11.59
C VAL A 285 17.03 -4.32 10.86
N GLN A 286 18.24 -4.21 10.31
CA GLN A 286 18.64 -3.07 9.49
C GLN A 286 18.76 -3.52 8.04
N SER A 287 18.14 -2.77 7.13
CA SER A 287 18.24 -3.03 5.70
C SER A 287 17.92 -1.76 4.92
N ALA A 288 18.60 -1.59 3.78
CA ALA A 288 18.28 -0.51 2.84
C ALA A 288 16.89 -0.67 2.20
N TYR A 289 16.27 -1.87 2.29
CA TYR A 289 14.86 -2.08 1.92
C TYR A 289 13.85 -1.54 2.94
N LEU A 290 14.29 -1.16 4.15
CA LEU A 290 13.41 -0.72 5.24
C LEU A 290 13.75 0.73 5.66
N PRO A 291 13.42 1.75 4.84
CA PRO A 291 13.63 3.14 5.21
C PRO A 291 12.84 3.49 6.48
N GLN A 292 13.51 4.05 7.50
CA GLN A 292 12.89 4.35 8.80
C GLN A 292 11.67 5.30 8.69
N ALA A 293 11.72 6.23 7.74
CA ALA A 293 10.63 7.16 7.46
C ALA A 293 9.32 6.48 7.01
N MET A 294 9.38 5.25 6.49
CA MET A 294 8.21 4.46 6.07
C MET A 294 7.71 3.49 7.15
N LEU A 295 8.50 3.26 8.20
CA LEU A 295 8.12 2.37 9.30
C LEU A 295 7.38 3.11 10.41
N SER A 296 7.72 4.37 10.64
CA SER A 296 7.15 5.18 11.72
C SER A 296 5.82 5.80 11.31
N ALA A 297 4.90 5.93 12.27
CA ALA A 297 3.72 6.76 12.07
C ALA A 297 4.16 8.24 11.93
N PRO A 298 3.41 9.08 11.19
CA PRO A 298 3.69 10.51 11.13
C PRO A 298 3.59 11.13 12.53
N GLU A 299 4.34 12.21 12.79
CA GLU A 299 4.36 12.88 14.11
C GLU A 299 2.97 13.36 14.58
N SER A 300 2.05 13.59 13.64
CA SER A 300 0.66 13.97 13.90
C SER A 300 -0.28 12.79 14.19
N ALA A 301 0.21 11.54 14.15
CA ALA A 301 -0.61 10.37 14.40
C ALA A 301 -1.00 10.27 15.89
N PRO A 302 -2.28 10.00 16.20
CA PRO A 302 -2.71 9.74 17.56
C PRO A 302 -2.08 8.42 18.07
N SER A 303 -1.45 8.48 19.25
CA SER A 303 -0.82 7.31 19.87
C SER A 303 -1.88 6.28 20.26
N ALA A 304 -1.66 5.02 19.86
CA ALA A 304 -2.48 3.87 20.27
C ALA A 304 -2.09 3.32 21.66
N ILE A 305 -1.14 3.97 22.35
CA ILE A 305 -0.65 3.53 23.66
C ILE A 305 -1.50 4.19 24.75
N ASP A 306 -2.49 3.44 25.22
CA ASP A 306 -3.02 3.47 26.59
C ASP A 306 -3.29 2.03 27.06
#